data_AF-A0A7Y2H068-F1
#
_entry.id   AF-A0A7Y2H068-F1
#
_cell.length_a   1.000
_cell.length_b   1.000
_cell.length_c   1.000
_cell.angle_alpha   90.00
_cell.angle_beta   90.00
_cell.angle_gamma   90.00
#
_symmetry.space_group_name_H-M   'P 1'
#
loop_
_entity.id
_entity.type
_entity.pdbx_description
1 polymer ?
#
loop_
_entity_poly.entity_id
_entity_poly.type
_entity_poly.pdbx_seq_one_letter_code
_entity_poly.pdbx_strand_id
1 'polypeptide(L)'
;PPAPLPPIVVPDDIELDEVVIELSDETLAVEDPGQDAEVQEGNTTGDQFSARADRGPRAVWIVEPEYTRAADRRDVRAEIVVEVLVSRTGRVEETRIIERYLVDKDQTKREPVDQIGHGLEESALDAASRWRFEPAIERGQRVQSYTTLTFVFGV
;
A
#
# COMPACT_ATOMS: atom_id res chain seq x y z
N PRO A 1 -20.77 -6.16 57.54
CA PRO A 1 -20.52 -6.30 56.08
C PRO A 1 -19.36 -5.39 55.62
N PRO A 2 -18.30 -5.94 55.01
CA PRO A 2 -17.25 -5.11 54.43
C PRO A 2 -17.79 -4.35 53.21
N ALA A 3 -17.46 -3.06 53.13
CA ALA A 3 -17.88 -2.15 52.07
C ALA A 3 -17.21 -2.50 50.72
N PRO A 4 -17.84 -2.20 49.57
CA PRO A 4 -17.26 -2.46 48.25
C PRO A 4 -16.00 -1.62 48.02
N LEU A 5 -15.02 -2.20 47.33
CA LEU A 5 -13.79 -1.52 46.91
C LEU A 5 -14.12 -0.46 45.84
N PRO A 6 -13.46 0.70 45.85
CA PRO A 6 -13.62 1.72 44.82
C PRO A 6 -13.04 1.25 43.47
N PRO A 7 -13.58 1.73 42.33
CA PRO A 7 -13.08 1.40 40.99
C PRO A 7 -11.68 1.97 40.75
N ILE A 8 -10.86 1.22 40.02
CA ILE A 8 -9.51 1.62 39.60
C ILE A 8 -9.63 2.62 38.45
N VAL A 9 -9.05 3.81 38.61
CA VAL A 9 -8.96 4.85 37.58
C VAL A 9 -7.76 4.55 36.69
N VAL A 10 -7.97 4.46 35.38
CA VAL A 10 -6.90 4.38 34.36
C VAL A 10 -6.32 5.78 34.17
N PRO A 11 -5.00 6.01 34.28
CA PRO A 11 -4.41 7.32 34.02
C PRO A 11 -4.16 7.58 32.52
N ASP A 12 -4.02 8.88 32.26
CA ASP A 12 -4.10 9.73 31.06
C ASP A 12 -3.57 9.25 29.68
N ASP A 13 -4.30 9.73 28.65
CA ASP A 13 -3.83 9.92 27.27
C ASP A 13 -2.50 10.70 27.27
N ILE A 14 -1.51 10.21 26.53
CA ILE A 14 -0.27 10.97 26.30
C ILE A 14 -0.60 12.07 25.29
N GLU A 15 -0.69 13.31 25.75
CA GLU A 15 -0.69 14.50 24.90
C GLU A 15 0.68 14.58 24.19
N LEU A 16 0.69 14.51 22.86
CA LEU A 16 1.90 14.69 22.05
C LEU A 16 2.30 16.17 22.10
N ASP A 17 3.47 16.47 22.67
CA ASP A 17 4.04 17.82 22.72
C ASP A 17 4.07 18.48 21.32
N GLU A 18 3.50 19.70 21.24
CA GLU A 18 3.59 20.58 20.08
C GLU A 18 5.05 20.94 19.79
N VAL A 19 5.61 20.36 18.73
CA VAL A 19 6.88 20.84 18.16
C VAL A 19 6.58 22.14 17.40
N VAL A 20 6.90 23.27 18.02
CA VAL A 20 6.87 24.60 17.39
C VAL A 20 7.96 24.67 16.34
N ILE A 21 7.59 24.56 15.07
CA ILE A 21 8.49 24.76 13.94
C ILE A 21 8.54 26.27 13.66
N GLU A 22 9.62 26.95 14.07
CA GLU A 22 9.85 28.35 13.71
C GLU A 22 10.30 28.43 12.23
N LEU A 23 9.34 28.70 11.35
CA LEU A 23 9.59 28.93 9.92
C LEU A 23 10.06 30.39 9.73
N SER A 24 11.37 30.59 9.55
CA SER A 24 11.90 31.89 9.12
C SER A 24 11.59 32.10 7.64
N ASP A 25 10.82 33.16 7.40
CA ASP A 25 10.25 33.65 6.15
C ASP A 25 11.32 34.00 5.09
N GLU A 26 11.44 33.19 4.04
CA GLU A 26 11.88 33.65 2.73
C GLU A 26 10.90 33.16 1.65
N THR A 27 9.93 34.03 1.41
CA THR A 27 8.92 34.11 0.34
C THR A 27 9.13 33.23 -0.89
N LEU A 28 8.33 32.16 -1.02
CA LEU A 28 7.93 31.61 -2.32
C LEU A 28 6.60 32.25 -2.70
N ALA A 29 6.60 33.01 -3.79
CA ALA A 29 5.41 33.67 -4.32
C ALA A 29 4.34 32.63 -4.70
N VAL A 30 3.20 32.70 -4.01
CA VAL A 30 1.98 31.96 -4.31
C VAL A 30 1.25 32.63 -5.48
N GLU A 31 0.98 31.89 -6.54
CA GLU A 31 -0.13 32.18 -7.45
C GLU A 31 -1.37 31.40 -6.94
N ASP A 32 -2.38 32.17 -6.53
CA ASP A 32 -3.65 31.84 -5.86
C ASP A 32 -4.66 31.13 -6.83
N PRO A 33 -5.83 30.59 -6.39
CA PRO A 33 -6.05 29.24 -5.88
C PRO A 33 -7.33 28.62 -6.52
N GLY A 34 -7.19 27.48 -7.17
CA GLY A 34 -8.29 26.88 -7.95
C GLY A 34 -8.98 25.69 -7.28
N GLN A 35 -9.56 25.87 -6.09
CA GLN A 35 -10.48 24.95 -5.39
C GLN A 35 -9.94 23.59 -4.89
N ASP A 36 -9.98 23.47 -3.57
CA ASP A 36 -9.70 22.33 -2.71
C ASP A 36 -10.35 21.00 -3.11
N ALA A 37 -9.58 19.92 -2.92
CA ALA A 37 -10.02 18.77 -2.13
C ALA A 37 -8.80 18.02 -1.60
N GLU A 38 -8.50 18.29 -0.34
CA GLU A 38 -7.92 17.39 0.68
C GLU A 38 -6.78 16.46 0.24
N VAL A 39 -5.60 16.85 0.72
CA VAL A 39 -4.42 16.02 0.94
C VAL A 39 -4.80 14.76 1.70
N GLN A 40 -4.37 13.60 1.20
CA GLN A 40 -4.28 12.40 2.02
C GLN A 40 -2.91 11.77 1.75
N GLU A 41 -2.01 11.97 2.71
CA GLU A 41 -0.73 11.29 2.79
C GLU A 41 -0.95 9.78 2.87
N GLY A 42 -0.44 9.09 1.86
CA GLY A 42 -0.21 7.66 1.85
C GLY A 42 0.83 7.42 0.76
N ASN A 43 2.02 6.99 1.14
CA ASN A 43 3.12 6.73 0.21
C ASN A 43 2.71 5.63 -0.80
N THR A 44 2.21 6.02 -1.97
CA THR A 44 1.97 5.11 -3.09
C THR A 44 3.19 5.13 -4.00
N THR A 45 4.25 4.43 -3.59
CA THR A 45 5.26 3.98 -4.53
C THR A 45 4.60 2.94 -5.44
N GLY A 46 4.01 3.42 -6.53
CA GLY A 46 3.17 2.66 -7.48
C GLY A 46 2.43 3.55 -8.49
N ASP A 47 2.42 4.87 -8.28
CA ASP A 47 1.78 5.86 -9.17
C ASP A 47 2.66 6.21 -10.38
N GLN A 48 2.90 5.26 -11.29
CA GLN A 48 3.58 5.57 -12.56
C GLN A 48 2.84 5.04 -13.81
N PHE A 49 1.71 4.34 -13.67
CA PHE A 49 1.07 3.69 -14.84
C PHE A 49 -0.43 3.98 -15.07
N SER A 50 -1.08 4.86 -14.31
CA SER A 50 -2.46 5.30 -14.63
C SER A 50 -2.51 6.36 -15.75
N ALA A 51 -1.89 6.07 -16.89
CA ALA A 51 -2.04 6.90 -18.08
C ALA A 51 -3.38 6.60 -18.78
N ARG A 52 -4.50 7.16 -18.27
CA ARG A 52 -5.67 7.71 -19.02
C ARG A 52 -6.96 7.93 -18.23
N ALA A 53 -7.10 7.45 -17.00
CA ALA A 53 -8.33 7.67 -16.24
C ALA A 53 -8.28 9.01 -15.48
N ASP A 54 -9.39 9.75 -15.43
CA ASP A 54 -9.54 10.94 -14.57
C ASP A 54 -9.29 10.57 -13.09
N ARG A 55 -9.60 9.31 -12.74
CA ARG A 55 -9.25 8.68 -11.47
C ARG A 55 -8.88 7.22 -11.71
N GLY A 56 -7.68 6.81 -11.30
CA GLY A 56 -7.25 5.40 -11.31
C GLY A 56 -8.01 4.52 -10.31
N PRO A 57 -7.87 3.19 -10.38
CA PRO A 57 -8.51 2.31 -9.41
C PRO A 57 -7.89 2.49 -8.02
N ARG A 58 -8.70 2.41 -6.95
CA ARG A 58 -8.24 2.58 -5.56
C ARG A 58 -8.50 1.32 -4.75
N ALA A 59 -7.52 0.80 -4.02
CA ALA A 59 -7.73 -0.38 -3.19
C ALA A 59 -8.74 -0.08 -2.06
N VAL A 60 -9.78 -0.89 -1.94
CA VAL A 60 -10.78 -0.80 -0.85
C VAL A 60 -10.72 -2.01 0.08
N TRP A 61 -10.14 -3.11 -0.36
CA TRP A 61 -9.87 -4.27 0.46
C TRP A 61 -8.54 -4.90 0.07
N ILE A 62 -7.62 -4.94 1.02
CA ILE A 62 -6.27 -5.45 0.86
C ILE A 62 -6.21 -6.86 1.44
N VAL A 63 -5.58 -7.77 0.70
CA VAL A 63 -5.27 -9.13 1.17
C VAL A 63 -3.76 -9.27 1.21
N GLU A 64 -3.24 -9.55 2.40
CA GLU A 64 -1.81 -9.83 2.59
C GLU A 64 -1.47 -11.22 2.05
N PRO A 65 -0.30 -11.37 1.38
CA PRO A 65 0.16 -12.66 0.91
C PRO A 65 0.70 -13.51 2.05
N GLU A 66 0.55 -14.83 1.93
CA GLU A 66 1.13 -15.77 2.88
C GLU A 66 2.65 -15.83 2.70
N TYR A 67 3.41 -15.59 3.77
CA TYR A 67 4.83 -15.90 3.80
C TYR A 67 5.02 -17.40 4.02
N THR A 68 5.48 -18.10 2.98
CA THR A 68 5.47 -19.57 2.99
C THR A 68 6.50 -20.14 3.96
N ARG A 69 6.20 -21.32 4.52
CA ARG A 69 7.17 -22.08 5.36
C ARG A 69 8.47 -22.43 4.64
N ALA A 70 8.49 -22.44 3.31
CA ALA A 70 9.69 -22.74 2.53
C ALA A 70 10.61 -21.52 2.44
N ALA A 71 10.03 -20.32 2.29
CA ALA A 71 10.73 -19.06 2.33
C ALA A 71 11.23 -18.72 3.73
N ASP A 72 10.38 -18.92 4.75
CA ASP A 72 10.71 -18.69 6.16
C ASP A 72 11.94 -19.49 6.61
N ARG A 73 11.97 -20.79 6.33
CA ARG A 73 13.12 -21.67 6.65
C ARG A 73 14.42 -21.27 5.96
N ARG A 74 14.35 -20.43 4.93
CA ARG A 74 15.49 -19.97 4.14
C ARG A 74 15.75 -18.47 4.31
N ASP A 75 14.99 -17.77 5.18
CA ASP A 75 15.08 -16.32 5.41
C ASP A 75 15.05 -15.54 4.07
N VAL A 76 14.14 -15.96 3.17
CA VAL A 76 14.01 -15.35 1.83
C VAL A 76 13.22 -14.07 1.94
N ARG A 77 13.89 -12.95 1.66
CA ARG A 77 13.27 -11.62 1.62
C ARG A 77 13.12 -11.19 0.18
N ALA A 78 11.94 -10.72 -0.15
CA ALA A 78 11.56 -10.52 -1.54
C ALA A 78 10.58 -9.37 -1.69
N GLU A 79 10.69 -8.66 -2.81
CA GLU A 79 9.66 -7.76 -3.28
C GLU A 79 9.15 -8.25 -4.64
N ILE A 80 7.83 -8.42 -4.74
CA ILE A 80 7.16 -8.90 -5.95
C ILE A 80 6.17 -7.84 -6.40
N VAL A 81 6.31 -7.42 -7.65
CA VAL A 81 5.47 -6.40 -8.28
C VAL A 81 4.50 -7.09 -9.24
N VAL A 82 3.21 -6.95 -8.97
CA VAL A 82 2.12 -7.61 -9.69
C VAL A 82 1.25 -6.56 -10.37
N GLU A 83 1.18 -6.59 -11.68
CA GLU A 83 0.18 -5.87 -12.46
C GLU A 83 -1.15 -6.60 -12.38
N VAL A 84 -2.23 -5.86 -12.13
CA VAL A 84 -3.59 -6.39 -12.04
C VAL A 84 -4.55 -5.60 -12.92
N LEU A 85 -5.44 -6.31 -13.60
CA LEU A 85 -6.56 -5.71 -14.33
C LEU A 85 -7.77 -5.60 -13.42
N VAL A 86 -8.18 -4.36 -13.13
CA VAL A 86 -9.37 -4.07 -12.32
C VAL A 86 -10.57 -3.87 -13.23
N SER A 87 -11.62 -4.65 -13.00
CA SER A 87 -12.89 -4.55 -13.72
C SER A 87 -13.68 -3.28 -13.35
N ARG A 88 -14.71 -2.97 -14.14
CA ARG A 88 -15.68 -1.88 -13.86
C ARG A 88 -16.46 -2.09 -12.55
N THR A 89 -16.38 -3.29 -11.96
CA THR A 89 -17.02 -3.63 -10.69
C THR A 89 -16.06 -3.56 -9.51
N GLY A 90 -14.77 -3.29 -9.74
CA GLY A 90 -13.76 -3.26 -8.68
C GLY A 90 -13.15 -4.62 -8.34
N ARG A 91 -13.43 -5.65 -9.14
CA ARG A 91 -12.83 -6.99 -8.99
C ARG A 91 -11.61 -7.12 -9.89
N VAL A 92 -10.59 -7.80 -9.40
CA VAL A 92 -9.43 -8.19 -10.22
C VAL A 92 -9.85 -9.31 -11.19
N GLU A 93 -9.50 -9.15 -12.46
CA GLU A 93 -9.79 -10.10 -13.55
C GLU A 93 -8.53 -10.80 -14.07
N GLU A 94 -7.40 -10.09 -14.14
CA GLU A 94 -6.10 -10.63 -14.55
C GLU A 94 -5.03 -10.20 -13.55
N THR A 95 -4.04 -11.05 -13.33
CA THR A 95 -2.87 -10.80 -12.48
C THR A 95 -1.61 -11.27 -13.20
N ARG A 96 -0.55 -10.45 -13.22
CA ARG A 96 0.72 -10.76 -13.86
C ARG A 96 1.87 -10.22 -13.04
N ILE A 97 2.87 -11.05 -12.76
CA ILE A 97 4.11 -10.56 -12.13
C ILE A 97 4.94 -9.86 -13.20
N ILE A 98 5.26 -8.59 -12.96
CA ILE A 98 6.06 -7.76 -13.88
C ILE A 98 7.49 -7.56 -13.38
N GLU A 99 7.72 -7.53 -12.07
CA GLU A 99 9.05 -7.37 -11.48
C GLU A 99 9.21 -8.22 -10.23
N ARG A 100 10.46 -8.61 -9.96
CA ARG A 100 10.85 -9.47 -8.85
C ARG A 100 12.21 -9.03 -8.33
N TYR A 101 12.31 -8.90 -7.02
CA TYR A 101 13.54 -8.49 -6.37
C TYR A 101 13.82 -9.37 -5.16
N LEU A 102 15.06 -9.81 -5.01
CA LEU A 102 15.57 -10.28 -3.73
C LEU A 102 16.02 -9.08 -2.92
N VAL A 103 15.64 -9.08 -1.65
CA VAL A 103 15.95 -8.01 -0.70
C VAL A 103 16.99 -8.54 0.29
N ASP A 104 17.97 -7.71 0.64
CA ASP A 104 18.94 -8.08 1.65
C ASP A 104 18.35 -8.01 3.07
N LYS A 105 19.13 -8.43 4.09
CA LYS A 105 18.66 -8.46 5.48
C LYS A 105 18.36 -7.07 6.04
N ASP A 106 19.09 -6.05 5.58
CA ASP A 106 18.95 -4.68 6.07
C ASP A 106 17.89 -3.89 5.26
N GLN A 107 17.26 -4.52 4.25
CA GLN A 107 16.28 -3.89 3.35
C GLN A 107 16.80 -2.65 2.61
N THR A 108 18.12 -2.58 2.44
CA THR A 108 18.79 -1.44 1.81
C THR A 108 19.07 -1.68 0.32
N LYS A 109 19.18 -2.94 -0.08
CA LYS A 109 19.52 -3.34 -1.44
C LYS A 109 18.48 -4.31 -1.99
N ARG A 110 18.11 -4.04 -3.25
CA ARG A 110 17.22 -4.88 -4.05
C ARG A 110 17.96 -5.35 -5.29
N GLU A 111 17.94 -6.65 -5.54
CA GLU A 111 18.54 -7.26 -6.73
C GLU A 111 17.44 -7.85 -7.62
N PRO A 112 17.32 -7.39 -8.89
CA PRO A 112 16.32 -7.95 -9.80
C PRO A 112 16.67 -9.39 -10.15
N VAL A 113 15.68 -10.27 -10.15
CA VAL A 113 15.85 -11.70 -10.46
C VAL A 113 14.74 -12.19 -11.39
N ASP A 114 15.02 -13.23 -12.17
CA ASP A 114 14.00 -13.82 -13.06
C ASP A 114 12.95 -14.63 -12.28
N GLN A 115 13.35 -15.21 -11.16
CA GLN A 115 12.51 -16.07 -10.33
C GLN A 115 12.91 -15.95 -8.85
N ILE A 116 11.92 -15.97 -7.96
CA ILE A 116 12.16 -16.02 -6.50
C ILE A 116 11.95 -17.44 -5.98
N GLY A 117 10.89 -18.10 -6.48
CA GLY A 117 10.53 -19.44 -6.04
C GLY A 117 9.99 -19.49 -4.61
N HIS A 118 10.13 -20.66 -3.97
CA HIS A 118 9.67 -20.92 -2.61
C HIS A 118 8.17 -20.69 -2.36
N GLY A 119 7.35 -20.59 -3.40
CA GLY A 119 5.92 -20.35 -3.29
C GLY A 119 5.54 -18.88 -3.03
N LEU A 120 6.50 -17.95 -3.05
CA LEU A 120 6.22 -16.52 -2.81
C LEU A 120 5.50 -15.87 -3.99
N GLU A 121 5.84 -16.27 -5.22
CA GLU A 121 5.22 -15.77 -6.44
C GLU A 121 3.75 -16.18 -6.53
N GLU A 122 3.45 -17.44 -6.23
CA GLU A 122 2.10 -17.98 -6.20
C GLU A 122 1.27 -17.34 -5.08
N SER A 123 1.89 -17.09 -3.92
CA SER A 123 1.25 -16.40 -2.80
C SER A 123 0.90 -14.95 -3.14
N ALA A 124 1.82 -14.22 -3.80
CA ALA A 124 1.57 -12.85 -4.26
C ALA A 124 0.42 -12.79 -5.28
N LEU A 125 0.40 -13.71 -6.26
CA LEU A 125 -0.67 -13.79 -7.26
C LEU A 125 -2.03 -14.12 -6.62
N ASP A 126 -2.06 -15.09 -5.70
CA ASP A 126 -3.28 -15.47 -5.00
C ASP A 126 -3.82 -14.31 -4.15
N ALA A 127 -2.97 -13.61 -3.42
CA ALA A 127 -3.33 -12.42 -2.68
C ALA A 127 -3.88 -11.32 -3.60
N ALA A 128 -3.14 -10.97 -4.65
CA ALA A 128 -3.54 -9.96 -5.64
C ALA A 128 -4.92 -10.24 -6.24
N SER A 129 -5.23 -11.49 -6.58
CA SER A 129 -6.51 -11.89 -7.16
C SER A 129 -7.72 -11.64 -6.24
N ARG A 130 -7.48 -11.57 -4.92
CA ARG A 130 -8.51 -11.41 -3.89
C ARG A 130 -8.73 -9.96 -3.48
N TRP A 131 -7.88 -9.04 -3.92
CA TRP A 131 -8.05 -7.62 -3.65
C TRP A 131 -9.36 -7.08 -4.26
N ARG A 132 -9.89 -6.04 -3.63
CA ARG A 132 -11.03 -5.27 -4.15
C ARG A 132 -10.63 -3.82 -4.31
N PHE A 133 -11.16 -3.20 -5.36
CA PHE A 133 -10.88 -1.83 -5.73
C PHE A 133 -12.18 -1.03 -5.93
N GLU A 134 -12.12 0.28 -5.73
CA GLU A 134 -12.96 1.22 -6.44
C GLU A 134 -12.46 1.26 -7.90
N PRO A 135 -13.31 1.01 -8.91
CA PRO A 135 -12.89 0.99 -10.31
C PRO A 135 -12.45 2.37 -10.79
N ALA A 136 -11.59 2.38 -11.80
CA ALA A 136 -11.18 3.62 -12.45
C ALA A 136 -12.37 4.33 -13.10
N ILE A 137 -12.31 5.67 -13.12
CA ILE A 137 -13.30 6.53 -13.77
C ILE A 137 -12.64 7.26 -14.93
N GLU A 138 -13.23 7.13 -16.11
CA GLU A 138 -12.90 7.93 -17.30
C GLU A 138 -14.19 8.58 -17.81
N ARG A 139 -14.20 9.91 -17.89
CA ARG A 139 -15.34 10.74 -18.32
C ARG A 139 -16.63 10.42 -17.57
N GLY A 140 -16.52 10.25 -16.25
CA GLY A 140 -17.64 9.92 -15.36
C GLY A 140 -18.13 8.47 -15.47
N GLN A 141 -17.48 7.64 -16.28
CA GLN A 141 -17.85 6.23 -16.47
C GLN A 141 -16.82 5.31 -15.84
N ARG A 142 -17.30 4.26 -15.17
CA ARG A 142 -16.43 3.18 -14.66
C ARG A 142 -15.82 2.44 -15.85
N VAL A 143 -14.49 2.37 -15.88
CA VAL A 143 -13.70 1.68 -16.92
C VAL A 143 -12.84 0.58 -16.30
N GLN A 144 -12.44 -0.38 -17.13
CA GLN A 144 -11.42 -1.35 -16.75
C GLN A 144 -10.06 -0.67 -16.81
N SER A 145 -9.17 -0.96 -15.87
CA SER A 145 -7.86 -0.30 -15.80
C SER A 145 -6.83 -1.22 -15.16
N TYR A 146 -5.59 -1.10 -15.62
CA TYR A 146 -4.44 -1.77 -15.01
C TYR A 146 -3.93 -0.94 -13.84
N THR A 147 -3.46 -1.62 -12.80
CA THR A 147 -2.74 -1.02 -11.67
C THR A 147 -1.71 -2.00 -11.16
N THR A 148 -0.75 -1.51 -10.39
CA THR A 148 0.38 -2.31 -9.92
C THR A 148 0.34 -2.44 -8.41
N LEU A 149 0.57 -3.65 -7.92
CA LEU A 149 0.63 -4.00 -6.50
C LEU A 149 2.03 -4.47 -6.13
N THR A 150 2.55 -3.96 -5.02
CA THR A 150 3.86 -4.33 -4.50
C THR A 150 3.68 -5.15 -3.22
N PHE A 151 4.23 -6.36 -3.22
CA PHE A 151 4.22 -7.26 -2.08
C PHE A 151 5.63 -7.44 -1.55
N VAL A 152 5.82 -7.18 -0.25
CA VAL A 152 7.10 -7.35 0.44
C VAL A 152 7.00 -8.53 1.40
N PHE A 153 8.00 -9.41 1.37
CA PHE A 153 8.08 -10.62 2.18
C PHE A 153 9.33 -10.60 3.06
N GLY A 154 9.20 -11.12 4.29
CA GLY A 154 10.33 -11.28 5.21
C GLY A 154 10.85 -9.97 5.81
N VAL A 155 9.93 -9.04 6.11
CA VAL A 155 10.22 -7.79 6.84
C VAL A 155 10.58 -8.05 8.30
#